data_AF-A0A6U3X419-F1
#
_entry.id   AF-A0A6U3X419-F1
#
_cell.length_a   1.000
_cell.length_b   1.000
_cell.length_c   1.000
_cell.angle_alpha   90.00
_cell.angle_beta   90.00
_cell.angle_gamma   90.00
#
_symmetry.space_group_name_H-M   'P 1'
#
loop_
_entity.id
_entity.type
_entity.pdbx_description
1 polymer ?
#
loop_
_entity_poly.entity_id
_entity_poly.type
_entity_poly.pdbx_seq_one_letter_code
_entity_poly.pdbx_strand_id
1 'polypeptide(L)'
;MFRTTTTTVRNLATTTTKPSKEARDAALRRANEQMKSYYVNRPPIEKLIKKRKAFGDNPGDSQHFMQGVLGVTFLVVFVSTPFLGRRIAQDEDFRNKYIPKWYDFTMKKPENANTKERLHEQLVELQRELHERAIAGEFSPEKLEEMRRHFYGVDPKDDPHGWGKLHPGVDDDEDIEDN
;
A
#
# COMPACT_ATOMS: atom_id res chain seq x y z
N MET A 1 46.77 12.79 12.13
CA MET A 1 47.08 11.73 13.12
C MET A 1 45.79 11.39 13.86
N PHE A 2 45.13 10.27 13.50
CA PHE A 2 43.89 9.83 14.14
C PHE A 2 44.24 8.92 15.33
N ARG A 3 43.85 9.31 16.55
CA ARG A 3 43.93 8.46 17.75
C ARG A 3 42.70 7.55 17.79
N THR A 4 42.91 6.26 17.53
CA THR A 4 41.92 5.20 17.77
C THR A 4 41.89 4.90 19.27
N THR A 5 40.78 5.21 19.95
CA THR A 5 40.54 4.77 21.33
C THR A 5 40.01 3.34 21.31
N THR A 6 40.87 2.39 21.62
CA THR A 6 40.50 0.98 21.81
C THR A 6 39.68 0.83 23.09
N THR A 7 38.37 0.64 22.96
CA THR A 7 37.47 0.34 24.08
C THR A 7 37.75 -1.07 24.60
N THR A 8 38.53 -1.20 25.67
CA THR A 8 38.70 -2.47 26.39
C THR A 8 37.42 -2.76 27.18
N VAL A 9 36.56 -3.64 26.66
CA VAL A 9 35.41 -4.17 27.40
C VAL A 9 35.95 -5.13 28.45
N ARG A 10 36.08 -4.65 29.70
CA ARG A 10 36.36 -5.51 30.85
C ARG A 10 35.11 -6.35 31.13
N ASN A 11 35.21 -7.65 30.88
CA ASN A 11 34.24 -8.63 31.35
C ASN A 11 34.20 -8.60 32.88
N LEU A 12 33.18 -7.96 33.46
CA LEU A 12 32.89 -8.08 34.89
C LEU A 12 32.27 -9.46 35.13
N ALA A 13 33.11 -10.44 35.45
CA ALA A 13 32.67 -11.66 36.09
C ALA A 13 32.15 -11.30 37.49
N THR A 14 30.83 -11.16 37.65
CA THR A 14 30.20 -11.00 38.96
C THR A 14 30.13 -12.34 39.66
N THR A 15 31.22 -12.74 40.31
CA THR A 15 31.17 -13.77 41.34
C THR A 15 30.39 -13.19 42.53
N THR A 16 29.13 -13.60 42.68
CA THR A 16 28.27 -13.25 43.82
C THR A 16 28.71 -13.99 45.07
N THR A 17 29.83 -13.57 45.64
CA THR A 17 30.23 -13.99 46.99
C THR A 17 29.30 -13.28 47.98
N LYS A 18 28.52 -14.05 48.74
CA LYS A 18 27.66 -13.48 49.80
C LYS A 18 28.56 -12.70 50.78
N PRO A 19 28.33 -11.38 51.00
CA PRO A 19 29.17 -10.59 51.89
C PRO A 19 29.07 -11.12 53.32
N SER A 20 30.18 -11.06 54.06
CA SER A 20 30.20 -11.40 55.49
C SER A 20 29.22 -10.50 56.26
N LYS A 21 28.70 -10.98 57.40
CA LYS A 21 27.71 -10.25 58.20
C LYS A 21 28.20 -8.84 58.56
N GLU A 22 29.48 -8.70 58.87
CA GLU A 22 30.09 -7.41 59.20
C GLU A 22 30.15 -6.45 58.02
N ALA A 23 30.48 -6.95 56.81
CA ALA A 23 30.47 -6.14 55.60
C ALA A 23 29.05 -5.67 55.24
N ARG A 24 28.05 -6.53 55.49
CA ARG A 24 26.63 -6.19 55.31
C ARG A 24 26.18 -5.09 56.29
N ASP A 25 26.56 -5.18 57.56
CA ASP A 25 26.17 -4.19 58.56
C ASP A 25 26.86 -2.83 58.36
N ALA A 26 28.13 -2.84 57.94
CA ALA A 26 28.84 -1.62 57.54
C ALA A 26 28.20 -0.96 56.31
N ALA A 27 27.76 -1.76 55.32
CA ALA A 27 27.05 -1.25 54.15
C ALA A 27 25.69 -0.66 54.53
N LEU A 28 24.94 -1.30 55.44
CA LEU A 28 23.66 -0.79 55.93
C LEU A 28 23.81 0.53 56.70
N ARG A 29 24.87 0.69 57.51
CA ARG A 29 25.15 1.95 58.20
C ARG A 29 25.45 3.08 57.21
N ARG A 30 26.30 2.84 56.20
CA ARG A 30 26.59 3.81 55.14
C ARG A 30 25.34 4.18 54.34
N ALA A 31 24.50 3.19 53.99
CA ALA A 31 23.24 3.43 53.29
C ALA A 31 22.29 4.30 54.13
N ASN A 32 22.19 4.04 55.43
CA ASN A 32 21.36 4.83 56.35
C ASN A 32 21.89 6.26 56.53
N GLU A 33 23.20 6.46 56.60
CA GLU A 33 23.81 7.79 56.64
C GLU A 33 23.57 8.58 55.35
N GLN A 34 23.72 7.93 54.19
CA GLN A 34 23.40 8.51 52.90
C GLN A 34 21.92 8.89 52.81
N MET A 35 21.01 8.02 53.26
CA MET A 35 19.58 8.32 53.34
C MET A 35 19.30 9.56 54.20
N LYS A 36 19.93 9.67 55.38
CA LYS A 36 19.78 10.86 56.25
C LYS A 36 20.16 12.15 55.54
N SER A 37 21.21 12.14 54.71
CA SER A 37 21.61 13.31 53.93
C SER A 37 20.54 13.80 52.94
N TYR A 38 19.73 12.89 52.40
CA TYR A 38 18.61 13.21 51.52
C TYR A 38 17.40 13.81 52.24
N TYR A 39 17.27 13.65 53.56
CA TYR A 39 16.16 14.23 54.32
C TYR A 39 16.48 15.63 54.84
N VAL A 40 17.75 15.93 55.14
CA VAL A 40 18.19 17.26 55.62
C VAL A 40 18.09 18.32 54.52
N ASN A 41 18.29 17.94 53.25
CA ASN A 41 18.29 18.86 52.11
C ASN A 41 17.02 18.77 51.22
N ARG A 42 15.89 18.27 51.74
CA ARG A 42 14.63 18.36 50.99
C ARG A 42 14.13 19.79 51.01
N PRO A 43 14.02 20.49 49.86
CA PRO A 43 13.30 21.75 49.83
C PRO A 43 11.87 21.51 50.32
N PRO A 44 11.28 22.42 51.10
CA PRO A 44 9.90 22.27 51.58
C PRO A 44 8.98 21.97 50.40
N ILE A 45 8.05 21.03 50.58
CA ILE A 45 7.17 20.50 49.52
C ILE A 45 6.47 21.64 48.76
N GLU A 46 6.18 22.74 49.45
CA GLU A 46 5.62 23.98 48.89
C GLU A 46 6.45 24.60 47.75
N LYS A 47 7.79 24.52 47.82
CA LYS A 47 8.69 25.02 46.76
C LYS A 47 8.72 24.10 45.54
N LEU A 48 8.47 22.80 45.72
CA LEU A 48 8.34 21.83 44.62
C LEU A 48 6.99 21.99 43.89
N ILE A 49 5.92 22.27 44.64
CA ILE A 49 4.59 22.53 44.09
C ILE A 49 4.58 23.85 43.29
N LYS A 50 5.24 24.90 43.78
CA LYS A 50 5.36 26.18 43.04
C LYS A 50 6.14 26.05 41.73
N LYS A 51 7.18 25.21 41.67
CA LYS A 51 7.90 24.96 40.40
C LYS A 51 7.05 24.21 39.36
N ARG A 52 6.12 23.34 39.78
CA ARG A 52 5.15 22.73 38.85
C ARG A 52 4.15 23.73 38.29
N LYS A 53 3.75 24.74 39.07
CA LYS A 53 2.86 25.81 38.58
C LYS A 53 3.56 26.81 37.65
N ALA A 54 4.88 26.97 37.75
CA ALA A 54 5.64 27.84 36.84
C ALA A 54 5.88 27.21 35.45
N PHE A 55 5.77 25.88 35.33
CA PHE A 55 5.62 25.15 34.07
C PHE A 55 4.15 24.81 33.79
N GLY A 56 3.23 25.59 34.35
CA GLY A 56 1.79 25.51 34.10
C GLY A 56 1.43 26.32 32.86
N ASP A 57 1.90 25.89 31.69
CA ASP A 57 1.16 26.11 30.46
C ASP A 57 -0.23 25.52 30.68
N ASN A 58 -1.29 26.29 30.42
CA ASN A 58 -2.65 25.76 30.41
C ASN A 58 -2.69 24.53 29.47
N PRO A 59 -2.85 23.29 29.98
CA PRO A 59 -2.85 22.12 29.12
C PRO A 59 -4.07 22.11 28.18
N GLY A 60 -5.11 22.91 28.47
CA GLY A 60 -6.27 23.09 27.59
C GLY A 60 -6.00 23.99 26.38
N ASP A 61 -5.33 25.14 26.57
CA ASP A 61 -5.15 26.11 25.47
C ASP A 61 -4.16 25.60 24.41
N SER A 62 -3.10 24.91 24.85
CA SER A 62 -2.11 24.31 23.94
C SER A 62 -2.69 23.15 23.13
N GLN A 63 -3.63 22.38 23.69
CA GLN A 63 -4.33 21.31 22.98
C GLN A 63 -5.25 21.85 21.88
N HIS A 64 -6.04 22.90 22.18
CA HIS A 64 -6.91 23.51 21.18
C HIS A 64 -6.12 24.22 20.08
N PHE A 65 -5.02 24.89 20.42
CA PHE A 65 -4.12 25.47 19.43
C PHE A 65 -3.53 24.40 18.52
N MET A 66 -3.03 23.29 19.08
CA MET A 66 -2.46 22.19 18.32
C MET A 66 -3.50 21.52 17.41
N GLN A 67 -4.73 21.31 17.90
CA GLN A 67 -5.85 20.81 17.10
C GLN A 67 -6.22 21.78 15.98
N GLY A 68 -6.22 23.10 16.25
CA GLY A 68 -6.48 24.13 15.25
C GLY A 68 -5.42 24.13 14.14
N VAL A 69 -4.14 24.06 14.51
CA VAL A 69 -3.02 23.98 13.54
C VAL A 69 -3.12 22.71 12.70
N LEU A 70 -3.42 21.56 13.31
CA LEU A 70 -3.65 20.31 12.57
C LEU A 70 -4.84 20.43 11.63
N GLY A 71 -5.98 20.96 12.08
CA GLY A 71 -7.16 21.16 11.24
C GLY A 71 -6.89 22.07 10.05
N VAL A 72 -6.20 23.19 10.26
CA VAL A 72 -5.84 24.13 9.18
C VAL A 72 -4.87 23.51 8.19
N THR A 73 -3.87 22.76 8.66
CA THR A 73 -2.92 22.09 7.76
C THR A 73 -3.62 21.05 6.89
N PHE A 74 -4.51 20.23 7.45
CA PHE A 74 -5.31 19.29 6.65
C PHE A 74 -6.22 20.00 5.65
N LEU A 75 -6.82 21.14 6.02
CA LEU A 75 -7.67 21.91 5.12
C LEU A 75 -6.88 22.52 3.96
N VAL A 76 -5.69 23.07 4.22
CA VAL A 76 -4.80 23.58 3.17
C VAL A 76 -4.38 22.45 2.23
N VAL A 77 -4.00 21.29 2.78
CA VAL A 77 -3.67 20.10 1.97
C VAL A 77 -4.87 19.70 1.12
N PHE A 78 -6.05 19.52 1.72
CA PHE A 78 -7.27 19.12 1.02
C PHE A 78 -7.64 20.06 -0.13
N VAL A 79 -7.55 21.38 0.08
CA VAL A 79 -7.84 22.39 -0.95
C VAL A 79 -6.76 22.37 -2.05
N SER A 80 -5.49 22.14 -1.70
CA SER A 80 -4.39 22.08 -2.68
C SER A 80 -4.35 20.78 -3.49
N THR A 81 -4.79 19.64 -2.92
CA THR A 81 -4.78 18.32 -3.55
C THR A 81 -5.40 18.27 -4.95
N PRO A 82 -6.61 18.80 -5.23
CA PRO A 82 -7.18 18.76 -6.57
C PRO A 82 -6.36 19.56 -7.60
N PHE A 83 -5.73 20.67 -7.18
CA PHE A 83 -4.88 21.47 -8.07
C PHE A 83 -3.56 20.76 -8.38
N LEU A 84 -2.93 20.16 -7.36
CA LEU A 84 -1.73 19.35 -7.55
C LEU A 84 -2.03 18.12 -8.41
N GLY A 85 -3.16 17.43 -8.17
CA GLY A 85 -3.58 16.28 -8.96
C GLY A 85 -3.79 16.63 -10.44
N ARG A 86 -4.44 17.76 -10.73
CA ARG A 86 -4.63 18.25 -12.11
C ARG A 86 -3.29 18.58 -12.79
N ARG A 87 -2.37 19.23 -12.07
CA ARG A 87 -1.01 19.51 -12.55
C ARG A 87 -0.23 18.23 -12.84
N ILE A 88 -0.27 17.26 -11.92
CA ILE A 88 0.43 15.98 -12.07
C ILE A 88 -0.11 15.17 -13.28
N ALA A 89 -1.40 15.25 -13.57
CA ALA A 89 -2.01 14.54 -14.68
C ALA A 89 -1.79 15.19 -16.06
N GLN A 90 -1.62 16.51 -16.12
CA GLN A 90 -1.57 17.27 -17.39
C GLN A 90 -0.16 17.71 -17.79
N ASP A 91 0.76 17.87 -16.83
CA ASP A 91 2.08 18.45 -17.05
C ASP A 91 3.18 17.38 -16.91
N GLU A 92 3.66 16.89 -18.06
CA GLU A 92 4.70 15.85 -18.13
C GLU A 92 6.06 16.37 -17.62
N ASP A 93 6.36 17.66 -17.80
CA ASP A 93 7.61 18.27 -17.35
C ASP A 93 7.65 18.42 -15.83
N PHE A 94 6.53 18.82 -15.23
CA PHE A 94 6.39 18.88 -13.78
C PHE A 94 6.57 17.49 -13.15
N ARG A 95 6.00 16.48 -13.78
CA ARG A 95 6.08 15.11 -13.32
C ARG A 95 7.50 14.57 -13.35
N ASN A 96 8.20 14.73 -14.47
CA ASN A 96 9.58 14.28 -14.61
C ASN A 96 10.54 14.99 -13.64
N LYS A 97 10.25 16.25 -13.27
CA LYS A 97 11.09 17.06 -12.39
C LYS A 97 10.86 16.80 -10.90
N TYR A 98 9.61 16.60 -10.47
CA TYR A 98 9.26 16.55 -9.05
C TYR A 98 8.74 15.19 -8.56
N ILE A 99 8.29 14.31 -9.45
CA ILE A 99 7.79 12.99 -9.07
C ILE A 99 8.89 11.95 -9.29
N PRO A 100 9.38 11.30 -8.22
CA PRO A 100 10.30 10.19 -8.36
C PRO A 100 9.68 9.04 -9.16
N LYS A 101 10.48 8.39 -10.02
CA LYS A 101 10.01 7.29 -10.90
C LYS A 101 9.33 6.13 -10.16
N TRP A 102 9.63 5.92 -8.87
CA TRP A 102 9.00 4.87 -8.05
C TRP A 102 7.56 5.22 -7.60
N TYR A 103 7.17 6.49 -7.69
CA TYR A 103 5.84 7.00 -7.34
C TYR A 103 5.02 7.35 -8.60
N ASP A 104 5.59 7.08 -9.78
CA ASP A 104 4.96 7.37 -11.05
C ASP A 104 4.05 6.21 -11.48
N PHE A 105 2.76 6.30 -11.14
CA PHE A 105 1.76 5.27 -11.46
C PHE A 105 0.97 5.55 -12.74
N THR A 106 1.34 6.53 -13.59
CA THR A 106 0.65 6.57 -14.88
C THR A 106 1.15 5.45 -15.75
N MET A 107 0.23 4.56 -16.07
CA MET A 107 0.32 3.78 -17.29
C MET A 107 0.43 4.76 -18.46
N LYS A 108 1.54 4.71 -19.19
CA LYS A 108 1.62 5.36 -20.49
C LYS A 108 0.44 4.82 -21.28
N LYS A 109 -0.45 5.70 -21.75
CA LYS A 109 -1.49 5.29 -22.69
C LYS A 109 -0.76 4.59 -23.84
N PRO A 110 -1.15 3.37 -24.22
CA PRO A 110 -0.55 2.74 -25.39
C PRO A 110 -0.71 3.72 -26.57
N GLU A 111 0.34 3.93 -27.36
CA GLU A 111 0.31 4.82 -28.54
C GLU A 111 -0.85 4.45 -29.48
N ASN A 112 -1.22 3.16 -29.48
CA ASN A 112 -2.40 2.63 -30.13
C ASN A 112 -3.48 2.30 -29.09
N ALA A 113 -3.98 3.29 -28.36
CA ALA A 113 -5.32 3.14 -27.80
C ALA A 113 -6.24 2.92 -28.99
N ASN A 114 -6.91 1.77 -29.08
CA ASN A 114 -7.88 1.49 -30.13
C ASN A 114 -8.88 2.65 -30.19
N THR A 115 -8.64 3.60 -31.08
CA THR A 115 -9.57 4.68 -31.34
C THR A 115 -10.81 4.01 -31.90
N LYS A 116 -11.99 4.51 -31.51
CA LYS A 116 -13.26 3.95 -31.95
C LYS A 116 -13.30 3.78 -33.49
N GLU A 117 -12.65 4.70 -34.20
CA GLU A 117 -12.46 4.68 -35.64
C GLU A 117 -11.61 3.49 -36.11
N ARG A 118 -10.42 3.28 -35.54
CA ARG A 118 -9.56 2.14 -35.90
C ARG A 118 -10.22 0.80 -35.59
N LEU A 119 -10.95 0.70 -34.48
CA LEU A 119 -11.69 -0.51 -34.12
C LEU A 119 -12.86 -0.76 -35.08
N HIS A 120 -13.51 0.31 -35.55
CA HIS A 120 -14.55 0.22 -36.56
C HIS A 120 -13.99 -0.23 -37.92
N GLU A 121 -12.85 0.32 -38.35
CA GLU A 121 -12.16 -0.10 -39.58
C GLU A 121 -11.79 -1.59 -39.51
N GLN A 122 -11.24 -2.04 -38.37
CA GLN A 122 -10.93 -3.46 -38.15
C GLN A 122 -12.18 -4.36 -38.20
N LEU A 123 -13.32 -3.91 -37.64
CA LEU A 123 -14.58 -4.65 -37.71
C LEU A 123 -15.10 -4.76 -39.14
N VAL A 124 -15.04 -3.67 -39.91
CA VAL A 124 -15.49 -3.65 -41.31
C VAL A 124 -14.60 -4.55 -42.18
N GLU A 125 -13.29 -4.51 -41.97
CA GLU A 125 -12.34 -5.39 -42.64
C GLU A 125 -12.63 -6.87 -42.33
N LEU A 126 -12.83 -7.19 -41.05
CA LEU A 126 -13.16 -8.55 -40.62
C LEU A 126 -14.51 -9.03 -41.16
N GLN A 127 -15.53 -8.16 -41.20
CA GLN A 127 -16.83 -8.48 -41.79
C GLN A 127 -16.70 -8.79 -43.29
N ARG A 128 -15.90 -8.00 -44.01
CA ARG A 128 -15.64 -8.23 -45.43
C ARG A 128 -14.90 -9.53 -45.66
N GLU A 129 -13.86 -9.80 -44.88
CA GLU A 129 -13.09 -11.05 -44.96
C GLU A 129 -13.96 -12.27 -44.68
N LEU A 130 -14.80 -12.23 -43.63
CA LEU A 130 -15.76 -13.29 -43.33
C LEU A 130 -16.74 -13.50 -44.49
N HIS A 131 -17.22 -12.43 -45.12
CA HIS A 131 -18.13 -12.54 -46.25
C HIS A 131 -17.46 -13.17 -47.47
N GLU A 132 -16.23 -12.78 -47.79
CA GLU A 132 -15.45 -13.36 -48.89
C GLU A 132 -15.16 -14.85 -48.64
N ARG A 133 -14.78 -15.22 -47.41
CA ARG A 133 -14.59 -16.63 -47.00
C ARG A 133 -15.88 -17.45 -47.05
N ALA A 134 -17.02 -16.84 -46.71
CA ALA A 134 -18.32 -17.47 -46.83
C ALA A 134 -18.69 -17.77 -48.28
N ILE A 135 -18.45 -16.82 -49.20
CA ILE A 135 -18.65 -17.02 -50.64
C ILE A 135 -17.70 -18.09 -51.18
N ALA A 136 -16.46 -18.14 -50.69
CA ALA A 136 -15.48 -19.18 -51.03
C ALA A 136 -15.85 -20.57 -50.48
N GLY A 137 -16.92 -20.68 -49.70
CA GLY A 137 -17.39 -21.94 -49.12
C GLY A 137 -16.49 -22.46 -48.01
N GLU A 138 -15.70 -21.60 -47.35
CA GLU A 138 -14.90 -21.98 -46.17
C GLU A 138 -15.77 -22.38 -44.98
N PHE A 139 -17.02 -21.92 -44.94
CA PHE A 139 -18.04 -22.33 -43.95
C PHE A 139 -18.95 -23.46 -44.45
N SER A 140 -18.51 -24.28 -45.42
CA SER A 140 -19.25 -25.49 -45.77
C SER A 140 -19.28 -26.47 -44.58
N PRO A 141 -20.33 -27.29 -44.43
CA PRO A 141 -20.44 -28.23 -43.31
C PRO A 141 -19.23 -29.17 -43.20
N GLU A 142 -18.69 -29.59 -44.34
CA GLU A 142 -17.53 -30.48 -44.41
C GLU A 142 -16.24 -29.82 -43.90
N LYS A 143 -15.97 -28.56 -44.29
CA LYS A 143 -14.79 -27.82 -43.81
C LYS A 143 -14.92 -27.40 -42.35
N LEU A 144 -16.14 -27.07 -41.91
CA LEU A 144 -16.41 -26.78 -40.51
C LEU A 144 -16.15 -28.02 -39.63
N GLU A 145 -16.53 -29.20 -40.11
CA GLU A 145 -16.24 -30.46 -39.43
C GLU A 145 -14.72 -30.76 -39.41
N GLU A 146 -14.00 -30.49 -40.49
CA GLU A 146 -12.54 -30.59 -40.55
C GLU A 146 -11.84 -29.63 -39.58
N MET A 147 -12.28 -28.36 -39.53
CA MET A 147 -11.76 -27.39 -38.57
C MET A 147 -12.03 -27.81 -37.13
N ARG A 148 -13.23 -28.35 -36.83
CA ARG A 148 -13.57 -28.89 -35.49
C ARG A 148 -12.64 -30.03 -35.07
N ARG A 149 -12.26 -30.92 -35.99
CA ARG A 149 -11.32 -32.02 -35.71
C ARG A 149 -9.91 -31.53 -35.38
N HIS A 150 -9.52 -30.33 -35.82
CA HIS A 150 -8.22 -29.74 -35.55
C HIS A 150 -8.12 -29.03 -34.18
N PHE A 151 -9.24 -28.62 -33.57
CA PHE A 151 -9.24 -27.97 -32.26
C PHE A 151 -9.57 -28.97 -31.14
N TYR A 152 -8.57 -29.28 -30.31
CA TYR A 152 -8.73 -30.16 -29.16
C TYR A 152 -9.70 -29.56 -28.13
N GLY A 153 -10.78 -30.28 -27.78
CA GLY A 153 -11.72 -29.88 -26.71
C GLY A 153 -12.91 -29.01 -27.13
N VAL A 154 -13.21 -28.91 -28.42
CA VAL A 154 -14.35 -28.12 -28.95
C VAL A 154 -15.46 -29.03 -29.52
N ASP A 155 -15.38 -30.34 -29.26
CA ASP A 155 -16.40 -31.28 -29.72
C ASP A 155 -17.64 -31.12 -28.82
N PRO A 156 -18.84 -30.79 -29.35
CA PRO A 156 -20.04 -30.53 -28.54
C PRO A 156 -20.47 -31.70 -27.65
N LYS A 157 -19.98 -32.91 -27.94
CA LYS A 157 -20.24 -34.13 -27.18
C LYS A 157 -19.29 -34.31 -25.98
N ASP A 158 -18.12 -33.68 -26.03
CA ASP A 158 -17.04 -33.77 -25.03
C ASP A 158 -16.74 -32.42 -24.37
N ASP A 159 -17.66 -31.44 -24.46
CA ASP A 159 -17.56 -30.15 -23.79
C ASP A 159 -18.25 -30.21 -22.40
N PRO A 160 -17.50 -30.42 -21.30
CA PRO A 160 -18.06 -30.48 -19.96
C PRO A 160 -18.70 -29.16 -19.48
N HIS A 161 -18.47 -28.05 -20.18
CA HIS A 161 -18.97 -26.73 -19.79
C HIS A 161 -20.03 -26.17 -20.74
N GLY A 162 -20.37 -26.88 -21.83
CA GLY A 162 -21.47 -26.54 -22.71
C GLY A 162 -21.31 -25.24 -23.51
N TRP A 163 -20.09 -24.70 -23.63
CA TRP A 163 -19.81 -23.50 -24.44
C TRP A 163 -20.13 -23.71 -25.92
N GLY A 164 -20.05 -24.95 -26.42
CA GLY A 164 -20.43 -25.31 -27.78
C GLY A 164 -21.94 -25.30 -28.07
N LYS A 165 -22.81 -25.17 -27.05
CA LYS A 165 -24.28 -25.17 -27.20
C LYS A 165 -24.91 -23.78 -27.20
N LEU A 166 -24.14 -22.72 -26.96
CA LEU A 166 -24.69 -21.38 -26.84
C LEU A 166 -24.97 -20.76 -28.22
N HIS A 167 -26.10 -21.12 -28.84
CA HIS A 167 -26.75 -20.23 -29.79
C HIS A 167 -27.57 -19.22 -28.99
N PRO A 168 -27.28 -17.90 -29.06
CA PRO A 168 -28.08 -16.90 -28.36
C PRO A 168 -29.48 -16.87 -28.99
N GLY A 169 -30.43 -17.56 -28.36
CA GLY A 169 -31.85 -17.59 -28.76
C GLY A 169 -32.49 -18.97 -28.96
N VAL A 170 -31.84 -20.07 -28.63
CA VAL A 170 -32.46 -21.40 -28.58
C VAL A 170 -32.39 -21.88 -27.14
N ASP A 171 -33.54 -21.87 -26.44
CA ASP A 171 -33.64 -22.47 -25.11
C ASP A 171 -33.58 -24.00 -25.23
N ASP A 172 -32.97 -24.68 -24.24
CA ASP A 172 -32.66 -26.12 -24.25
C ASP A 172 -33.91 -27.04 -24.37
N ASP A 173 -35.10 -26.47 -24.34
CA ASP A 173 -36.42 -27.12 -24.27
C ASP A 173 -37.34 -26.81 -25.47
N GLU A 174 -36.90 -26.05 -26.49
CA GLU A 174 -37.61 -25.95 -27.77
C GLU A 174 -37.15 -27.05 -28.75
N ASP A 175 -37.88 -28.17 -28.77
CA ASP A 175 -37.86 -29.09 -29.91
C ASP A 175 -38.22 -28.28 -31.17
N ILE A 176 -37.26 -28.13 -32.08
CA ILE A 176 -37.47 -27.54 -33.40
C ILE A 176 -38.48 -28.43 -34.13
N GLU A 177 -39.76 -28.08 -34.07
CA GLU A 177 -40.79 -28.68 -34.92
C GLU A 177 -40.50 -28.26 -36.37
N ASP A 178 -39.97 -29.19 -37.17
CA ASP A 178 -39.79 -29.05 -38.61
C ASP A 178 -41.12 -28.65 -39.27
N ASN A 179 -41.17 -27.46 -39.87
CA ASN A 179 -42.22 -27.04 -40.81
C ASN A 179 -41.61 -26.44 -42.06
#